data_AF-A0AAV1A6M3-F1
#
_entry.id   AF-A0AAV1A6M3-F1
#
_cell.length_a   1.000
_cell.length_b   1.000
_cell.length_c   1.000
_cell.angle_alpha   90.00
_cell.angle_beta   90.00
_cell.angle_gamma   90.00
#
_symmetry.space_group_name_H-M   'P 1'
#
loop_
_entity.id
_entity.type
_entity.pdbx_description
1 polymer ?
#
loop_
_entity_poly.entity_id
_entity_poly.type
_entity_poly.pdbx_seq_one_letter_code
_entity_poly.pdbx_strand_id
1 'polypeptide(L)'
;MNRRTLVSAPTNVAIKEVASRVLSIVRESYHDGDALMCNFGDMLLFGNHDRLNVGADIQEIYLDYRVSKLLQCFNALNGWKQCFLSMIDLLDNFVSHYYMFIENPMRKEHAHFEPKSFLKFLEERFLSIASPLKEFVSILCLHLPKSCITEQNLENLVSLIHNLESFQDLLLKNNIDNKVLEELFISEGKHNSHEGAEFSLCQIRTDCLFLLRTLEVSLGNLSLPNDMTEESVKIFCLQASSLIFSTASSSFILHYIEMEPLDILVIDEAAQLKECESVIPLLLPKINHVILVGDELQLPAMVESSVSFGADFGRSLFARLTTLGHPNHFLNIQYRMHPKISSFPNSTFYPNDDIENAPDTYTENATVRCIKLQLES
;
A
#
# COMPACT_ATOMS: atom_id res chain seq x y z
N MET A 1 -7.26 -9.42 9.75
CA MET A 1 -8.24 -10.38 9.20
C MET A 1 -7.68 -11.79 9.40
N ASN A 2 -8.38 -12.68 10.11
CA ASN A 2 -7.90 -14.06 10.35
C ASN A 2 -8.13 -15.03 9.17
N ARG A 3 -8.68 -14.56 8.04
CA ARG A 3 -9.02 -15.41 6.90
C ARG A 3 -8.44 -14.82 5.62
N ARG A 4 -7.56 -15.58 4.95
CA ARG A 4 -6.98 -15.18 3.68
C ARG A 4 -8.04 -15.28 2.59
N THR A 5 -8.18 -14.23 1.79
CA THR A 5 -9.25 -14.08 0.80
C THR A 5 -8.67 -13.80 -0.57
N LEU A 6 -9.16 -14.53 -1.58
CA LEU A 6 -8.96 -14.21 -2.98
C LEU A 6 -10.23 -13.59 -3.53
N VAL A 7 -10.09 -12.41 -4.12
CA VAL A 7 -11.12 -11.73 -4.90
C VAL A 7 -10.75 -11.84 -6.37
N SER A 8 -11.68 -12.38 -7.16
CA SER A 8 -11.53 -12.59 -8.59
C SER A 8 -12.62 -11.86 -9.36
N ALA A 9 -12.30 -11.44 -10.58
CA ALA A 9 -13.26 -10.88 -11.52
C ALA A 9 -12.93 -11.36 -12.96
N PRO A 10 -13.87 -11.27 -13.93
CA PRO A 10 -13.63 -11.68 -15.31
C PRO A 10 -12.61 -10.82 -16.05
N THR A 11 -12.58 -9.52 -15.76
CA THR A 11 -11.78 -8.55 -16.51
C THR A 11 -10.90 -7.70 -15.61
N ASN A 12 -9.85 -7.12 -16.19
CA ASN A 12 -8.97 -6.18 -15.48
C ASN A 12 -9.70 -4.94 -15.00
N VAL A 13 -10.71 -4.47 -15.76
CA VAL A 13 -11.55 -3.33 -15.38
C VAL A 13 -12.38 -3.68 -14.14
N ALA A 14 -13.05 -4.84 -14.15
CA ALA A 14 -13.87 -5.28 -13.03
C ALA A 14 -13.03 -5.45 -11.75
N ILE A 15 -11.90 -6.16 -11.82
CA ILE A 15 -11.08 -6.37 -10.62
C ILE A 15 -10.43 -5.06 -10.13
N LYS A 16 -10.05 -4.16 -11.04
CA LYS A 16 -9.54 -2.83 -10.66
C LYS A 16 -10.59 -2.03 -9.90
N GLU A 17 -11.84 -1.99 -10.38
CA GLU A 17 -12.94 -1.29 -9.70
C GLU A 17 -13.16 -1.82 -8.28
N VAL A 18 -13.18 -3.15 -8.11
CA VAL A 18 -13.33 -3.77 -6.79
C VAL A 18 -12.15 -3.42 -5.88
N ALA A 19 -10.93 -3.61 -6.37
CA ALA A 19 -9.72 -3.32 -5.61
C ALA A 19 -9.63 -1.84 -5.19
N SER A 20 -9.96 -0.92 -6.11
CA SER A 20 -9.98 0.53 -5.88
C SER A 20 -10.99 0.93 -4.81
N ARG A 21 -12.21 0.38 -4.86
CA ARG A 21 -13.25 0.65 -3.84
C ARG A 21 -12.87 0.11 -2.48
N VAL A 22 -12.34 -1.12 -2.39
CA VAL A 22 -11.88 -1.68 -1.12
C VAL A 22 -10.74 -0.84 -0.58
N LEU A 23 -9.79 -0.43 -1.42
CA LEU A 23 -8.68 0.43 -1.00
C LEU A 23 -9.17 1.81 -0.53
N SER A 24 -10.18 2.40 -1.16
CA SER A 24 -10.81 3.65 -0.69
C SER A 24 -11.40 3.49 0.72
N ILE A 25 -12.17 2.42 0.95
CA ILE A 25 -12.76 2.14 2.27
C ILE A 25 -11.67 1.95 3.33
N VAL A 26 -10.59 1.24 2.98
CA VAL A 26 -9.47 1.03 3.89
C VAL A 26 -8.76 2.36 4.17
N ARG A 27 -8.50 3.19 3.16
CA ARG A 27 -7.95 4.55 3.34
C ARG A 27 -8.84 5.42 4.24
N GLU A 28 -10.15 5.37 4.03
CA GLU A 28 -11.13 6.11 4.83
C GLU A 28 -11.11 5.68 6.30
N SER A 29 -10.82 4.41 6.59
CA SER A 29 -10.66 3.96 7.97
C SER A 29 -9.43 4.56 8.70
N TYR A 30 -8.47 5.10 7.95
CA TYR A 30 -7.31 5.81 8.49
C TYR A 30 -7.48 7.34 8.52
N HIS A 31 -8.57 7.92 7.98
CA HIS A 31 -8.72 9.38 7.87
C HIS A 31 -8.85 10.13 9.20
N ASP A 32 -9.13 9.43 10.31
CA ASP A 32 -9.07 10.01 11.67
C ASP A 32 -7.67 9.91 12.32
N GLY A 33 -6.66 9.38 11.61
CA GLY A 33 -5.29 9.15 12.11
C GLY A 33 -4.19 9.72 11.21
N ASP A 34 -2.93 9.53 11.62
CA ASP A 34 -1.75 9.91 10.84
C ASP A 34 -1.68 9.08 9.54
N ALA A 35 -1.52 9.75 8.39
CA ALA A 35 -1.42 9.11 7.08
C ALA A 35 -0.28 8.06 7.02
N LEU A 36 0.76 8.19 7.85
CA LEU A 36 1.85 7.22 7.98
C LEU A 36 1.44 5.89 8.64
N MET A 37 0.25 5.83 9.26
CA MET A 37 -0.34 4.60 9.79
C MET A 37 -1.01 3.73 8.72
N CYS A 38 -1.16 4.25 7.49
CA CYS A 38 -1.73 3.47 6.39
C CYS A 38 -0.80 2.29 6.05
N ASN A 39 -1.25 1.07 6.36
CA ASN A 39 -0.57 -0.15 5.96
C ASN A 39 -1.43 -0.92 4.95
N PHE A 40 -0.87 -1.15 3.75
CA PHE A 40 -1.52 -1.89 2.66
C PHE A 40 -0.79 -3.20 2.33
N GLY A 41 0.21 -3.62 3.12
CA GLY A 41 0.99 -4.83 2.86
C GLY A 41 0.13 -6.10 2.80
N ASP A 42 -0.98 -6.12 3.52
CA ASP A 42 -1.93 -7.22 3.53
C ASP A 42 -2.79 -7.31 2.26
N MET A 43 -2.91 -6.22 1.49
CA MET A 43 -3.69 -6.15 0.25
C MET A 43 -2.77 -6.25 -0.96
N LEU A 44 -3.13 -7.03 -1.98
CA LEU A 44 -2.31 -7.18 -3.18
C LEU A 44 -3.16 -7.37 -4.44
N LEU A 45 -2.92 -6.56 -5.46
CA LEU A 45 -3.49 -6.67 -6.79
C LEU A 45 -2.42 -7.10 -7.77
N PHE A 46 -2.68 -8.16 -8.54
CA PHE A 46 -1.79 -8.58 -9.62
C PHE A 46 -2.57 -8.94 -10.89
N GLY A 47 -1.89 -8.82 -12.02
CA GLY A 47 -2.44 -9.05 -13.35
C GLY A 47 -1.56 -8.38 -14.41
N ASN A 48 -2.06 -8.28 -15.63
CA ASN A 48 -1.30 -7.66 -16.71
C ASN A 48 -1.29 -6.12 -16.57
N HIS A 49 -0.09 -5.52 -16.43
CA HIS A 49 0.07 -4.08 -16.22
C HIS A 49 -0.63 -3.21 -17.27
N ASP A 50 -0.36 -3.47 -18.56
CA ASP A 50 -0.89 -2.68 -19.67
C ASP A 50 -2.42 -2.68 -19.70
N ARG A 51 -3.02 -3.82 -19.35
CA ARG A 51 -4.48 -3.98 -19.36
C ARG A 51 -5.16 -3.55 -18.07
N LEU A 52 -4.44 -3.56 -16.94
CA LEU A 52 -4.95 -3.05 -15.66
C LEU A 52 -5.00 -1.52 -15.62
N ASN A 53 -4.16 -0.84 -16.41
CA ASN A 53 -4.07 0.62 -16.44
C ASN A 53 -3.93 1.19 -15.01
N VAL A 54 -2.84 0.79 -14.34
CA VAL A 54 -2.60 1.08 -12.93
C VAL A 54 -2.42 2.59 -12.74
N GLY A 55 -3.32 3.21 -11.97
CA GLY A 55 -3.25 4.61 -11.58
C GLY A 55 -2.95 4.78 -10.09
N ALA A 56 -2.86 6.04 -9.63
CA ALA A 56 -2.64 6.38 -8.22
C ALA A 56 -3.73 5.82 -7.27
N ASP A 57 -4.90 5.49 -7.83
CA ASP A 57 -6.01 4.89 -7.11
C ASP A 57 -5.69 3.51 -6.55
N ILE A 58 -4.84 2.72 -7.24
CA ILE A 58 -4.53 1.31 -6.90
C ILE A 58 -3.03 0.97 -6.87
N GLN A 59 -2.15 1.92 -7.20
CA GLN A 59 -0.71 1.68 -7.35
C GLN A 59 -0.07 1.03 -6.12
N GLU A 60 -0.45 1.43 -4.91
CA GLU A 60 0.17 0.98 -3.65
C GLU A 60 -0.09 -0.50 -3.32
N ILE A 61 -1.15 -1.06 -3.90
CA ILE A 61 -1.49 -2.49 -3.78
C ILE A 61 -1.05 -3.29 -5.01
N TYR A 62 -0.56 -2.65 -6.07
CA TYR A 62 -0.14 -3.35 -7.28
C TYR A 62 1.20 -4.09 -7.08
N LEU A 63 1.25 -5.37 -7.46
CA LEU A 63 2.38 -6.27 -7.21
C LEU A 63 3.71 -5.73 -7.74
N ASP A 64 3.82 -5.39 -9.03
CA ASP A 64 5.12 -4.98 -9.59
C ASP A 64 5.60 -3.65 -8.99
N TYR A 65 4.67 -2.74 -8.66
CA TYR A 65 5.01 -1.50 -7.98
C TYR A 65 5.59 -1.77 -6.59
N ARG A 66 4.91 -2.63 -5.80
CA ARG A 66 5.39 -3.04 -4.48
C ARG A 66 6.75 -3.71 -4.55
N VAL A 67 6.94 -4.62 -5.50
CA VAL A 67 8.21 -5.32 -5.70
C VAL A 67 9.34 -4.34 -5.99
N SER A 68 9.10 -3.38 -6.90
CA SER A 68 10.08 -2.32 -7.19
C SER A 68 10.45 -1.51 -5.95
N LYS A 69 9.47 -1.14 -5.13
CA LYS A 69 9.71 -0.37 -3.90
C LYS A 69 10.45 -1.17 -2.83
N LEU A 70 10.10 -2.43 -2.63
CA LEU A 70 10.79 -3.30 -1.67
C LEU A 70 12.22 -3.60 -2.11
N LEU A 71 12.48 -3.84 -3.40
CA LEU A 71 13.84 -4.03 -3.91
C LEU A 71 14.72 -2.79 -3.69
N GLN A 72 14.17 -1.60 -3.89
CA GLN A 72 14.86 -0.35 -3.59
C GLN A 72 15.14 -0.22 -2.08
N CYS A 73 14.14 -0.52 -1.26
CA CYS A 73 14.21 -0.41 0.20
C CYS A 73 15.26 -1.35 0.81
N PHE A 74 15.32 -2.60 0.35
CA PHE A 74 16.23 -3.61 0.89
C PHE A 74 17.55 -3.75 0.10
N ASN A 75 17.90 -2.75 -0.70
CA ASN A 75 19.19 -2.73 -1.38
C ASN A 75 20.34 -2.69 -0.36
N ALA A 76 21.33 -3.57 -0.53
CA ALA A 76 22.45 -3.69 0.41
C ALA A 76 23.33 -2.43 0.53
N LEU A 77 23.45 -1.65 -0.54
CA LEU A 77 24.37 -0.51 -0.63
C LEU A 77 23.73 0.82 -0.25
N ASN A 78 22.44 1.00 -0.54
CA ASN A 78 21.75 2.28 -0.38
C ASN A 78 20.30 2.15 0.11
N GLY A 79 19.93 1.00 0.68
CA GLY A 79 18.61 0.76 1.26
C GLY A 79 18.46 1.30 2.68
N TRP A 80 17.33 0.95 3.32
CA TRP A 80 16.91 1.45 4.63
C TRP A 80 17.99 1.29 5.70
N LYS A 81 18.68 0.13 5.72
CA LYS A 81 19.68 -0.18 6.74
C LYS A 81 20.85 0.80 6.69
N GLN A 82 21.31 1.15 5.49
CA GLN A 82 22.41 2.11 5.33
C GLN A 82 21.97 3.52 5.70
N CYS A 83 20.73 3.90 5.40
CA CYS A 83 20.18 5.17 5.85
C CYS A 83 20.08 5.27 7.38
N PHE A 84 19.65 4.19 8.05
CA PHE A 84 19.63 4.14 9.52
C PHE A 84 21.03 4.27 10.11
N LEU A 85 21.99 3.48 9.63
CA LEU A 85 23.37 3.56 10.10
C LEU A 85 23.98 4.95 9.85
N SER A 86 23.71 5.56 8.69
CA SER A 86 24.18 6.91 8.37
C SER A 86 23.56 7.97 9.28
N MET A 87 22.28 7.84 9.63
CA MET A 87 21.62 8.76 10.55
C MET A 87 22.12 8.57 11.99
N ILE A 88 22.32 7.34 12.45
CA ILE A 88 22.94 7.05 13.75
C ILE A 88 24.33 7.69 13.82
N ASP A 89 25.16 7.44 12.81
CA ASP A 89 26.52 7.96 12.72
C ASP A 89 26.55 9.50 12.64
N LEU A 90 25.60 10.12 11.93
CA LEU A 90 25.43 11.57 11.96
C LEU A 90 25.10 12.05 13.37
N LEU A 91 24.13 11.45 14.05
CA LEU A 91 23.68 11.94 15.35
C LEU A 91 24.68 11.68 16.49
N ASP A 92 25.47 10.60 16.42
CA ASP A 92 26.50 10.25 17.41
C ASP A 92 27.84 10.95 17.16
N ASN A 93 28.31 10.96 15.90
CA ASN A 93 29.71 11.28 15.57
C ASN A 93 29.85 12.61 14.79
N PHE A 94 28.83 13.47 14.79
CA PHE A 94 28.82 14.69 13.98
C PHE A 94 30.06 15.58 14.17
N VAL A 95 30.48 15.79 15.41
CA VAL A 95 31.60 16.70 15.75
C VAL A 95 32.88 16.26 15.05
N SER A 96 33.18 14.97 15.11
CA SER A 96 34.33 14.37 14.43
C SER A 96 34.25 14.57 12.91
N HIS A 97 33.08 14.37 12.31
CA HIS A 97 32.88 14.59 10.87
C HIS A 97 33.07 16.04 10.45
N TYR A 98 32.61 16.99 11.26
CA TYR A 98 32.78 18.41 10.99
C TYR A 98 34.25 18.82 11.03
N TYR A 99 35.01 18.39 12.05
CA TYR A 99 36.43 18.70 12.13
C TYR A 99 37.24 18.03 11.03
N MET A 100 36.95 16.76 10.69
CA MET A 100 37.56 16.11 9.53
C MET A 100 37.27 16.86 8.22
N PHE A 101 36.08 17.44 8.07
CA PHE A 101 35.70 18.24 6.91
C PHE A 101 36.50 19.56 6.82
N ILE A 102 36.68 20.27 7.92
CA ILE A 102 37.44 21.53 7.98
C ILE A 102 38.94 21.29 7.81
N GLU A 103 39.47 20.22 8.41
CA GLU A 103 40.90 19.94 8.42
C GLU A 103 41.41 19.39 7.09
N ASN A 104 40.52 18.93 6.20
CA ASN A 104 40.87 18.29 4.95
C ASN A 104 41.79 19.16 4.06
N PRO A 105 43.06 18.76 3.86
CA PRO A 105 44.07 19.58 3.17
C PRO A 105 43.77 19.76 1.68
N MET A 106 43.10 18.81 1.02
CA MET A 106 42.77 18.88 -0.41
C MET A 106 41.80 20.04 -0.75
N ARG A 107 41.05 20.54 0.24
CA ARG A 107 40.12 21.66 0.06
C ARG A 107 40.76 23.02 0.32
N LYS A 108 41.88 23.06 1.02
CA LYS A 108 42.66 24.28 1.31
C LYS A 108 43.47 24.77 0.10
N GLU A 109 43.63 23.95 -0.94
CA GLU A 109 44.28 24.33 -2.21
C GLU A 109 43.34 25.07 -3.19
N HIS A 110 42.02 25.06 -2.94
CA HIS A 110 41.07 25.80 -3.75
C HIS A 110 40.95 27.24 -3.23
N ALA A 111 41.37 28.23 -4.03
CA ALA A 111 41.48 29.65 -3.65
C ALA A 111 40.18 30.37 -3.21
N HIS A 112 39.04 29.66 -3.18
CA HIS A 112 37.72 30.19 -2.82
C HIS A 112 36.95 29.33 -1.79
N PHE A 113 37.62 28.45 -1.04
CA PHE A 113 36.94 27.63 -0.03
C PHE A 113 36.67 28.42 1.26
N GLU A 114 35.43 28.88 1.44
CA GLU A 114 34.92 29.30 2.76
C GLU A 114 34.30 28.09 3.48
N PRO A 115 34.81 27.69 4.66
CA PRO A 115 34.25 26.57 5.41
C PRO A 115 32.84 26.93 5.90
N LYS A 116 31.89 26.00 5.68
CA LYS A 116 30.52 26.13 6.20
C LYS A 116 30.55 26.18 7.72
N SER A 117 29.62 26.94 8.32
CA SER A 117 29.42 26.91 9.78
C SER A 117 28.97 25.53 10.25
N PHE A 118 29.16 25.24 11.54
CA PHE A 118 28.76 23.98 12.18
C PHE A 118 27.28 23.68 11.94
N LEU A 119 26.40 24.66 12.21
CA LEU A 119 24.97 24.56 11.97
C LEU A 119 24.66 24.30 10.48
N LYS A 120 25.25 25.08 9.56
CA LYS A 120 24.97 24.92 8.12
C LYS A 120 25.42 23.56 7.59
N PHE A 121 26.56 23.06 8.06
CA PHE A 121 27.05 21.73 7.70
C PHE A 121 26.14 20.63 8.27
N LEU A 122 25.65 20.78 9.50
CA LEU A 122 24.71 19.84 10.12
C LEU A 122 23.40 19.79 9.33
N GLU A 123 22.80 20.95 9.04
CA GLU A 123 21.54 21.06 8.30
C GLU A 123 21.60 20.32 6.97
N GLU A 124 22.62 20.59 6.16
CA GLU A 124 22.73 19.97 4.83
C GLU A 124 22.94 18.46 4.91
N ARG A 125 23.80 18.00 5.83
CA ARG A 125 24.05 16.57 6.05
C ARG A 125 22.80 15.86 6.56
N PHE A 126 22.15 16.44 7.56
CA PHE A 126 20.90 15.92 8.10
C PHE A 126 19.83 15.79 7.02
N LEU A 127 19.58 16.85 6.24
CA LEU A 127 18.59 16.81 5.16
C LEU A 127 18.93 15.73 4.10
N SER A 128 20.20 15.60 3.74
CA SER A 128 20.65 14.62 2.74
C SER A 128 20.44 13.17 3.18
N ILE A 129 20.43 12.89 4.49
CA ILE A 129 20.25 11.55 5.06
C ILE A 129 18.79 11.32 5.46
N ALA A 130 18.13 12.33 6.04
CA ALA A 130 16.76 12.26 6.52
C ALA A 130 15.76 12.05 5.37
N SER A 131 15.97 12.67 4.21
CA SER A 131 15.06 12.53 3.07
C SER A 131 14.92 11.08 2.57
N PRO A 132 16.00 10.35 2.20
CA PRO A 132 15.87 8.96 1.80
C PRO A 132 15.44 8.05 2.97
N LEU A 133 15.85 8.36 4.20
CA LEU A 133 15.40 7.61 5.37
C LEU A 133 13.88 7.67 5.55
N LYS A 134 13.28 8.86 5.47
CA LYS A 134 11.82 9.04 5.54
C LYS A 134 11.11 8.26 4.43
N GLU A 135 11.63 8.31 3.20
CA GLU A 135 11.08 7.53 2.08
C GLU A 135 11.09 6.03 2.36
N PHE A 136 12.21 5.48 2.86
CA PHE A 136 12.30 4.07 3.19
C PHE A 136 11.40 3.67 4.35
N VAL A 137 11.29 4.51 5.38
CA VAL A 137 10.34 4.28 6.47
C VAL A 137 8.90 4.24 5.95
N SER A 138 8.51 5.18 5.09
CA SER A 138 7.19 5.16 4.46
C SER A 138 6.96 3.89 3.63
N ILE A 139 7.95 3.42 2.88
CA ILE A 139 7.87 2.16 2.12
C ILE A 139 7.65 0.97 3.07
N LEU A 140 8.41 0.89 4.18
CA LEU A 140 8.28 -0.19 5.17
C LEU A 140 6.89 -0.19 5.80
N CYS A 141 6.38 0.97 6.22
CA CYS A 141 5.04 1.10 6.81
C CYS A 141 3.93 0.71 5.83
N LEU A 142 4.05 1.14 4.58
CA LEU A 142 3.00 0.99 3.57
C LEU A 142 2.93 -0.43 3.00
N HIS A 143 4.08 -1.04 2.74
CA HIS A 143 4.19 -2.23 1.89
C HIS A 143 4.52 -3.52 2.64
N LEU A 144 5.01 -3.48 3.88
CA LEU A 144 5.23 -4.70 4.64
C LEU A 144 3.91 -5.22 5.24
N PRO A 145 3.58 -6.50 5.02
CA PRO A 145 2.40 -7.13 5.63
C PRO A 145 2.48 -7.14 7.15
N LYS A 146 1.32 -7.13 7.81
CA LYS A 146 1.25 -7.14 9.29
C LYS A 146 1.76 -8.45 9.91
N SER A 147 1.83 -9.51 9.10
CA SER A 147 2.48 -10.77 9.46
C SER A 147 4.01 -10.66 9.55
N CYS A 148 4.61 -9.68 8.87
CA CYS A 148 6.06 -9.47 8.85
C CYS A 148 6.49 -8.40 9.85
N ILE A 149 5.75 -7.31 9.97
CA ILE A 149 6.09 -6.19 10.86
C ILE A 149 5.10 -6.07 12.02
N THR A 150 5.63 -5.94 13.24
CA THR A 150 4.81 -5.79 14.45
C THR A 150 4.21 -4.38 14.54
N GLU A 151 3.06 -4.27 15.22
CA GLU A 151 2.41 -2.98 15.49
C GLU A 151 3.35 -2.01 16.22
N GLN A 152 4.09 -2.49 17.22
CA GLN A 152 5.11 -1.69 17.91
C GLN A 152 6.20 -1.15 16.97
N ASN A 153 6.66 -1.95 16.00
CA ASN A 153 7.65 -1.49 15.04
C ASN A 153 7.06 -0.42 14.10
N LEU A 154 5.79 -0.54 13.69
CA LEU A 154 5.10 0.49 12.91
C LEU A 154 4.98 1.80 13.70
N GLU A 155 4.57 1.74 14.97
CA GLU A 155 4.51 2.91 15.86
C GLU A 155 5.88 3.58 16.04
N ASN A 156 6.93 2.77 16.23
CA ASN A 156 8.29 3.26 16.37
C ASN A 156 8.79 3.94 15.08
N LEU A 157 8.47 3.38 13.91
CA LEU A 157 8.81 3.96 12.61
C LEU A 157 8.13 5.32 12.40
N VAL A 158 6.86 5.44 12.77
CA VAL A 158 6.13 6.71 12.66
C VAL A 158 6.62 7.73 13.69
N SER A 159 6.90 7.30 14.91
CA SER A 159 7.51 8.16 15.93
C SER A 159 8.89 8.66 15.49
N LEU A 160 9.67 7.84 14.79
CA LEU A 160 10.94 8.24 14.21
C LEU A 160 10.76 9.34 13.15
N ILE A 161 9.77 9.25 12.26
CA ILE A 161 9.51 10.31 11.27
C ILE A 161 9.17 11.63 11.98
N HIS A 162 8.26 11.61 12.95
CA HIS A 162 7.88 12.81 13.70
C HIS A 162 9.06 13.44 14.44
N ASN A 163 9.91 12.61 15.05
CA ASN A 163 11.10 13.08 15.75
C ASN A 163 12.09 13.71 14.77
N LEU A 164 12.29 13.12 13.59
CA LEU A 164 13.16 13.68 12.54
C LEU A 164 12.61 15.00 11.97
N GLU A 165 11.29 15.13 11.83
CA GLU A 165 10.64 16.39 11.43
C GLU A 165 10.77 17.46 12.50
N SER A 166 10.52 17.11 13.77
CA SER A 166 10.69 18.03 14.89
C SER A 166 12.15 18.48 15.05
N PHE A 167 13.10 17.55 14.86
CA PHE A 167 14.52 17.86 14.87
C PHE A 167 14.90 18.83 13.74
N GLN A 168 14.42 18.57 12.52
CA GLN A 168 14.62 19.43 11.37
C GLN A 168 14.07 20.84 11.61
N ASP A 169 12.85 20.93 12.13
CA ASP A 169 12.19 22.20 12.40
C ASP A 169 12.94 23.03 13.44
N LEU A 170 13.41 22.40 14.52
CA LEU A 170 14.18 23.07 15.56
C LEU A 170 15.55 23.53 15.06
N LEU A 171 16.19 22.76 14.17
CA LEU A 171 17.45 23.17 13.53
C LEU A 171 17.25 24.39 12.62
N LEU A 172 16.18 24.44 11.84
CA LEU A 172 15.96 25.49 10.84
C LEU A 172 15.37 26.78 11.43
N LYS A 173 14.52 26.68 12.45
CA LYS A 173 13.78 27.83 13.01
C LYS A 173 14.57 28.59 14.09
N ASN A 174 15.53 27.94 14.75
CA ASN A 174 16.27 28.53 15.83
C ASN A 174 17.68 28.92 15.36
N ASN A 175 18.05 30.19 15.55
CA ASN A 175 19.40 30.67 15.26
C ASN A 175 20.36 30.25 16.39
N ILE A 176 20.57 28.95 16.53
CA ILE A 176 21.34 28.35 17.62
C ILE A 176 22.82 28.68 17.43
N ASP A 177 23.48 29.11 18.50
CA ASP A 177 24.91 29.38 18.47
C ASP A 177 25.71 28.10 18.19
N ASN A 178 26.69 28.20 17.27
CA ASN A 178 27.47 27.05 16.82
C ASN A 178 28.23 26.37 17.97
N LYS A 179 28.72 27.11 18.98
CA LYS A 179 29.45 26.52 20.11
C LYS A 179 28.52 25.73 21.01
N VAL A 180 27.32 26.27 21.25
CA VAL A 180 26.30 25.57 22.04
C VAL A 180 25.88 24.29 21.32
N LEU A 181 25.66 24.35 20.00
CA LEU A 181 25.33 23.15 19.22
C LEU A 181 26.46 22.12 19.24
N GLU A 182 27.72 22.56 19.19
CA GLU A 182 28.87 21.68 19.32
C GLU A 182 28.93 20.99 20.70
N GLU A 183 28.76 21.75 21.80
CA GLU A 183 28.71 21.21 23.16
C GLU A 183 27.58 20.18 23.35
N LEU A 184 26.41 20.41 22.75
CA LEU A 184 25.30 19.46 22.77
C LEU A 184 25.69 18.13 22.12
N PHE A 185 26.46 18.14 21.03
CA PHE A 185 26.93 16.93 20.34
C PHE A 185 28.14 16.26 20.99
N ILE A 186 28.86 16.96 21.87
CA ILE A 186 29.94 16.38 22.69
C ILE A 186 29.40 15.75 23.98
N SER A 187 28.43 16.41 24.62
CA SER A 187 27.91 15.94 25.90
C SER A 187 26.85 14.85 25.70
N GLU A 188 27.05 13.70 26.34
CA GLU A 188 26.05 12.63 26.46
C GLU A 188 24.90 13.05 27.42
N GLY A 189 24.21 14.16 27.12
CA GLY A 189 23.01 14.59 27.86
C GLY A 189 23.25 15.18 29.25
N LYS A 190 24.45 15.73 29.53
CA LYS A 190 24.75 16.41 30.80
C LYS A 190 24.74 17.94 30.66
N HIS A 191 23.65 18.51 30.13
CA HIS A 191 23.41 19.95 30.27
C HIS A 191 22.39 20.20 31.39
N ASN A 192 22.77 21.07 32.35
CA ASN A 192 21.95 21.48 33.49
C ASN A 192 20.93 22.58 33.15
N SER A 193 20.72 22.89 31.87
CA SER A 193 19.71 23.85 31.41
C SER A 193 18.39 23.12 31.15
N HIS A 194 17.43 23.29 32.05
CA HIS A 194 16.16 22.56 32.04
C HIS A 194 15.11 23.07 31.03
N GLU A 195 15.36 24.18 30.34
CA GLU A 195 14.39 24.82 29.43
C GLU A 195 15.11 25.47 28.23
N GLY A 196 14.58 25.29 27.02
CA GLY A 196 15.12 25.90 25.79
C GLY A 196 15.04 25.00 24.55
N ALA A 197 15.26 25.58 23.37
CA ALA A 197 15.29 24.84 22.10
C ALA A 197 16.45 23.84 22.05
N GLU A 198 17.56 24.17 22.72
CA GLU A 198 18.76 23.33 22.84
C GLU A 198 18.48 22.04 23.62
N PHE A 199 17.75 22.14 24.73
CA PHE A 199 17.33 20.98 25.52
C PHE A 199 16.41 20.07 24.71
N SER A 200 15.41 20.64 24.02
CA SER A 200 14.51 19.89 23.15
C SER A 200 15.25 19.17 22.03
N LEU A 201 16.25 19.80 21.40
CA LEU A 201 17.09 19.16 20.39
C LEU A 201 17.89 17.99 20.96
N CYS A 202 18.47 18.14 22.14
CA CYS A 202 19.20 17.06 22.81
C CYS A 202 18.27 15.88 23.12
N GLN A 203 17.05 16.15 23.59
CA GLN A 203 16.05 15.14 23.87
C GLN A 203 15.63 14.40 22.60
N ILE A 204 15.21 15.13 21.57
CA ILE A 204 14.79 14.55 20.29
C ILE A 204 15.93 13.75 19.65
N ARG A 205 17.18 14.22 19.72
CA ARG A 205 18.34 13.45 19.25
C ARG A 205 18.46 12.11 19.97
N THR A 206 18.31 12.11 21.29
CA THR A 206 18.39 10.91 22.13
C THR A 206 17.27 9.93 21.78
N ASP A 207 16.05 10.43 21.60
CA ASP A 207 14.89 9.64 21.22
C ASP A 207 15.04 9.06 19.81
N CYS A 208 15.53 9.85 18.85
CA CYS A 208 15.89 9.39 17.51
C CYS A 208 16.92 8.26 17.56
N LEU A 209 18.02 8.42 18.30
CA LEU A 209 19.07 7.40 18.43
C LEU A 209 18.53 6.11 19.04
N PHE A 210 17.69 6.23 20.08
CA PHE A 210 17.04 5.08 20.71
C PHE A 210 16.15 4.33 19.71
N LEU A 211 15.28 5.04 18.99
CA LEU A 211 14.38 4.45 17.99
C LEU A 211 15.17 3.82 16.83
N LEU A 212 16.15 4.53 16.28
CA LEU A 212 16.98 4.04 15.17
C LEU A 212 17.70 2.75 15.52
N ARG A 213 18.34 2.67 16.70
CA ARG A 213 19.04 1.47 17.16
C ARG A 213 18.08 0.32 17.45
N THR A 214 16.94 0.62 18.07
CA THR A 214 15.90 -0.39 18.35
C THR A 214 15.35 -0.97 17.05
N LEU A 215 15.03 -0.12 16.07
CA LEU A 215 14.50 -0.52 14.78
C LEU A 215 15.56 -1.21 13.91
N GLU A 216 16.83 -0.81 13.95
CA GLU A 216 17.90 -1.50 13.21
C GLU A 216 18.00 -2.97 13.61
N VAL A 217 17.92 -3.25 14.90
CA VAL A 217 17.91 -4.62 15.43
C VAL A 217 16.60 -5.33 15.11
N SER A 218 15.45 -4.71 15.38
CA SER A 218 14.15 -5.38 15.22
C SER A 218 13.82 -5.67 13.75
N LEU A 219 14.10 -4.72 12.84
CA LEU A 219 13.89 -4.88 11.41
C LEU A 219 14.96 -5.78 10.75
N GLY A 220 16.16 -5.87 11.35
CA GLY A 220 17.19 -6.82 10.92
C GLY A 220 16.78 -8.29 11.07
N ASN A 221 15.75 -8.57 11.88
CA ASN A 221 15.25 -9.91 12.14
C ASN A 221 13.93 -10.23 11.40
N LEU A 222 13.53 -9.41 10.42
CA LEU A 222 12.34 -9.66 9.62
C LEU A 222 12.48 -10.95 8.81
N SER A 223 11.37 -11.68 8.68
CA SER A 223 11.25 -12.85 7.80
C SER A 223 11.14 -12.43 6.34
N LEU A 224 12.28 -12.09 5.73
CA LEU A 224 12.40 -11.68 4.33
C LEU A 224 12.99 -12.81 3.48
N PRO A 225 12.84 -12.75 2.13
CA PRO A 225 13.56 -13.64 1.24
C PRO A 225 15.08 -13.57 1.46
N ASN A 226 15.75 -14.73 1.38
CA ASN A 226 17.21 -14.81 1.51
C ASN A 226 17.91 -14.07 0.36
N ASP A 227 17.39 -14.25 -0.85
CA ASP A 227 17.87 -13.59 -2.06
C ASP A 227 16.87 -12.47 -2.38
N MET A 228 17.30 -11.22 -2.50
CA MET A 228 16.43 -10.08 -2.83
C MET A 228 16.34 -9.87 -4.35
N THR A 229 15.88 -10.89 -5.07
CA THR A 229 15.61 -10.82 -6.51
C THR A 229 14.16 -10.39 -6.77
N GLU A 230 13.85 -9.95 -7.99
CA GLU A 230 12.48 -9.58 -8.34
C GLU A 230 11.49 -10.74 -8.14
N GLU A 231 11.89 -11.95 -8.51
CA GLU A 231 11.07 -13.15 -8.39
C GLU A 231 10.83 -13.56 -6.93
N SER A 232 11.86 -13.52 -6.09
CA SER A 232 11.71 -13.89 -4.68
C SER A 232 10.84 -12.89 -3.91
N VAL A 233 10.97 -11.60 -4.22
CA VAL A 233 10.12 -10.55 -3.63
C VAL A 233 8.68 -10.66 -4.13
N LYS A 234 8.46 -11.03 -5.40
CA LYS A 234 7.13 -11.33 -5.94
C LYS A 234 6.46 -12.48 -5.17
N ILE A 235 7.18 -13.59 -4.99
CA ILE A 235 6.71 -14.75 -4.24
C ILE A 235 6.39 -14.35 -2.79
N PHE A 236 7.29 -13.61 -2.13
CA PHE A 236 7.07 -13.10 -0.78
C PHE A 236 5.79 -12.27 -0.65
N CYS A 237 5.57 -11.31 -1.55
CA CYS A 237 4.35 -10.50 -1.53
C CYS A 237 3.08 -11.36 -1.64
N LEU A 238 3.07 -12.34 -2.55
CA LEU A 238 1.93 -13.25 -2.75
C LEU A 238 1.71 -14.16 -1.53
N GLN A 239 2.79 -14.66 -0.92
CA GLN A 239 2.73 -15.50 0.28
C GLN A 239 2.20 -14.74 1.50
N ALA A 240 2.64 -13.50 1.69
CA ALA A 240 2.41 -12.76 2.91
C ALA A 240 1.10 -11.93 2.92
N SER A 241 0.51 -11.62 1.75
CA SER A 241 -0.75 -10.88 1.66
C SER A 241 -1.97 -11.71 2.07
N SER A 242 -2.90 -11.10 2.81
CA SER A 242 -4.13 -11.76 3.27
C SER A 242 -5.34 -11.47 2.38
N LEU A 243 -5.34 -10.39 1.62
CA LEU A 243 -6.39 -10.04 0.66
C LEU A 243 -5.79 -9.86 -0.73
N ILE A 244 -6.09 -10.78 -1.64
CA ILE A 244 -5.49 -10.84 -2.96
C ILE A 244 -6.56 -10.57 -4.02
N PHE A 245 -6.27 -9.69 -4.96
CA PHE A 245 -7.12 -9.32 -6.09
C PHE A 245 -6.44 -9.78 -7.39
N SER A 246 -7.19 -10.47 -8.24
CA SER A 246 -6.72 -10.85 -9.58
C SER A 246 -7.89 -11.08 -10.52
N THR A 247 -7.64 -11.22 -11.82
CA THR A 247 -8.67 -11.82 -12.67
C THR A 247 -8.77 -13.32 -12.41
N ALA A 248 -9.93 -13.93 -12.66
CA ALA A 248 -10.11 -15.38 -12.51
C ALA A 248 -9.03 -16.17 -13.28
N SER A 249 -8.66 -15.73 -14.48
CA SER A 249 -7.57 -16.32 -15.26
C SER A 249 -6.18 -16.08 -14.63
N SER A 250 -5.89 -14.89 -14.11
CA SER A 250 -4.57 -14.58 -13.52
C SER A 250 -4.34 -15.35 -12.22
N SER A 251 -5.41 -15.70 -11.50
CA SER A 251 -5.33 -16.52 -10.27
C SER A 251 -4.60 -17.85 -10.47
N PHE A 252 -4.45 -18.33 -11.71
CA PHE A 252 -3.64 -19.48 -12.08
C PHE A 252 -2.20 -19.44 -11.51
N ILE A 253 -1.60 -18.25 -11.40
CA ILE A 253 -0.25 -18.08 -10.83
C ILE A 253 -0.16 -18.64 -9.40
N LEU A 254 -1.25 -18.54 -8.62
CA LEU A 254 -1.30 -18.97 -7.23
C LEU A 254 -1.20 -20.50 -7.06
N HIS A 255 -1.40 -21.28 -8.14
CA HIS A 255 -1.22 -22.74 -8.11
C HIS A 255 0.26 -23.17 -8.02
N TYR A 256 1.19 -22.29 -8.36
CA TYR A 256 2.63 -22.57 -8.35
C TYR A 256 3.35 -21.97 -7.14
N ILE A 257 2.63 -21.31 -6.26
CA ILE A 257 3.19 -20.62 -5.10
C ILE A 257 2.89 -21.45 -3.86
N GLU A 258 3.94 -21.88 -3.17
CA GLU A 258 3.80 -22.50 -1.86
C GLU A 258 3.41 -21.41 -0.85
N MET A 259 2.13 -21.31 -0.52
CA MET A 259 1.60 -20.31 0.40
C MET A 259 0.54 -20.90 1.32
N GLU A 260 0.34 -20.24 2.47
CA GLU A 260 -0.78 -20.59 3.34
C GLU A 260 -2.10 -20.57 2.56
N PRO A 261 -2.98 -21.57 2.71
CA PRO A 261 -4.17 -21.67 1.89
C PRO A 261 -5.10 -20.46 2.02
N LEU A 262 -5.82 -20.17 0.94
CA LEU A 262 -6.89 -19.18 0.92
C LEU A 262 -8.15 -19.84 1.49
N ASP A 263 -8.84 -19.15 2.40
CA ASP A 263 -10.04 -19.66 3.07
C ASP A 263 -11.32 -19.27 2.35
N ILE A 264 -11.32 -18.06 1.78
CA ILE A 264 -12.48 -17.44 1.13
C ILE A 264 -12.13 -17.09 -0.32
N LEU A 265 -13.01 -17.48 -1.24
CA LEU A 265 -13.01 -17.02 -2.62
C LEU A 265 -14.24 -16.14 -2.86
N VAL A 266 -14.01 -14.91 -3.31
CA VAL A 266 -15.04 -14.02 -3.83
C VAL A 266 -14.85 -13.91 -5.34
N ILE A 267 -15.90 -14.12 -6.12
CA ILE A 267 -15.90 -13.86 -7.57
C ILE A 267 -16.94 -12.79 -7.84
N ASP A 268 -16.48 -11.58 -8.18
CA ASP A 268 -17.35 -10.51 -8.66
C ASP A 268 -17.59 -10.63 -10.17
N GLU A 269 -18.74 -10.14 -10.63
CA GLU A 269 -19.22 -10.31 -12.01
C GLU A 269 -19.21 -11.79 -12.47
N ALA A 270 -19.52 -12.71 -11.55
CA ALA A 270 -19.46 -14.15 -11.74
C ALA A 270 -20.37 -14.66 -12.88
N ALA A 271 -21.45 -13.92 -13.18
CA ALA A 271 -22.35 -14.21 -14.28
C ALA A 271 -21.69 -14.06 -15.66
N GLN A 272 -20.63 -13.26 -15.76
CA GLN A 272 -19.89 -12.99 -17.01
C GLN A 272 -18.74 -14.00 -17.27
N LEU A 273 -18.47 -14.91 -16.34
CA LEU A 273 -17.44 -15.95 -16.49
C LEU A 273 -18.02 -17.20 -17.14
N LYS A 274 -17.24 -17.85 -17.99
CA LYS A 274 -17.51 -19.25 -18.36
C LYS A 274 -17.27 -20.12 -17.12
N GLU A 275 -18.02 -21.21 -17.00
CA GLU A 275 -17.87 -22.11 -15.85
C GLU A 275 -16.41 -22.58 -15.65
N CYS A 276 -15.69 -22.88 -16.73
CA CYS A 276 -14.28 -23.28 -16.66
C CYS A 276 -13.35 -22.17 -16.13
N GLU A 277 -13.69 -20.90 -16.32
CA GLU A 277 -12.89 -19.77 -15.84
C GLU A 277 -13.08 -19.59 -14.33
N SER A 278 -14.31 -19.77 -13.82
CA SER A 278 -14.58 -19.79 -12.37
C SER A 278 -13.86 -20.96 -11.66
N VAL A 279 -13.65 -22.08 -12.34
CA VAL A 279 -12.98 -23.26 -11.80
C VAL A 279 -11.50 -22.99 -11.46
N ILE A 280 -10.83 -22.07 -12.17
CA ILE A 280 -9.40 -21.76 -11.95
C ILE A 280 -9.11 -21.38 -10.48
N PRO A 281 -9.78 -20.36 -9.90
CA PRO A 281 -9.59 -20.05 -8.48
C PRO A 281 -10.28 -21.06 -7.54
N LEU A 282 -11.34 -21.74 -7.96
CA LEU A 282 -12.03 -22.75 -7.13
C LEU A 282 -11.17 -23.97 -6.83
N LEU A 283 -10.23 -24.31 -7.72
CA LEU A 283 -9.32 -25.44 -7.53
C LEU A 283 -8.14 -25.13 -6.60
N LEU A 284 -8.04 -23.90 -6.09
CA LEU A 284 -7.02 -23.56 -5.11
C LEU A 284 -7.23 -24.38 -3.81
N PRO A 285 -6.14 -24.79 -3.13
CA PRO A 285 -6.26 -25.63 -1.94
C PRO A 285 -7.05 -24.95 -0.81
N LYS A 286 -7.91 -25.73 -0.14
CA LYS A 286 -8.65 -25.39 1.09
C LYS A 286 -9.55 -24.15 1.04
N ILE A 287 -10.10 -23.81 -0.14
CA ILE A 287 -11.22 -22.87 -0.23
C ILE A 287 -12.43 -23.47 0.52
N ASN A 288 -12.79 -22.89 1.67
CA ASN A 288 -13.92 -23.37 2.50
C ASN A 288 -15.20 -22.58 2.24
N HIS A 289 -15.08 -21.34 1.75
CA HIS A 289 -16.21 -20.48 1.47
C HIS A 289 -16.07 -19.81 0.10
N VAL A 290 -17.13 -19.90 -0.70
CA VAL A 290 -17.20 -19.27 -2.02
C VAL A 290 -18.38 -18.31 -2.03
N ILE A 291 -18.12 -17.07 -2.44
CA ILE A 291 -19.11 -16.02 -2.64
C ILE A 291 -19.09 -15.67 -4.13
N LEU A 292 -20.18 -15.95 -4.83
CA LEU A 292 -20.36 -15.56 -6.22
C LEU A 292 -21.30 -14.36 -6.26
N VAL A 293 -20.82 -13.24 -6.80
CA VAL A 293 -21.60 -12.01 -6.98
C VAL A 293 -21.74 -11.79 -8.48
N GLY A 294 -22.96 -11.58 -8.95
CA GLY A 294 -23.24 -11.38 -10.36
C GLY A 294 -24.74 -11.26 -10.62
N ASP A 295 -25.06 -11.04 -11.88
CA ASP A 295 -26.41 -10.85 -12.35
C ASP A 295 -26.59 -11.61 -13.68
N GLU A 296 -27.38 -12.67 -13.65
CA GLU A 296 -27.64 -13.53 -14.80
C GLU A 296 -28.47 -12.86 -15.90
N LEU A 297 -29.10 -11.72 -15.60
CA LEU A 297 -29.89 -10.93 -16.56
C LEU A 297 -29.04 -9.87 -17.29
N GLN A 298 -27.76 -9.73 -16.91
CA GLN A 298 -26.78 -8.89 -17.61
C GLN A 298 -26.01 -9.66 -18.69
N LEU A 299 -24.88 -9.11 -19.15
CA LEU A 299 -24.09 -9.68 -20.24
C LEU A 299 -23.55 -11.07 -19.86
N PRO A 300 -23.77 -12.11 -20.68
CA PRO A 300 -23.16 -13.42 -20.47
C PRO A 300 -21.68 -13.41 -20.86
N ALA A 301 -20.99 -14.51 -20.57
CA ALA A 301 -19.62 -14.71 -21.03
C ALA A 301 -19.51 -14.66 -22.56
N MET A 302 -18.50 -13.96 -23.07
CA MET A 302 -18.25 -13.88 -24.51
C MET A 302 -17.80 -15.23 -25.06
N VAL A 303 -18.50 -15.73 -26.09
CA VAL A 303 -18.18 -16.94 -26.83
C VAL A 303 -18.19 -16.65 -28.33
N GLU A 304 -17.02 -16.65 -28.96
CA GLU A 304 -16.87 -16.33 -30.39
C GLU A 304 -17.41 -17.44 -31.30
N SER A 305 -17.20 -18.71 -30.90
CA SER A 305 -17.64 -19.88 -31.67
C SER A 305 -19.15 -20.06 -31.57
N SER A 306 -19.84 -19.98 -32.71
CA SER A 306 -21.29 -20.24 -32.79
C SER A 306 -21.66 -21.65 -32.36
N VAL A 307 -20.79 -22.64 -32.62
CA VAL A 307 -20.97 -24.03 -32.18
C VAL A 307 -20.94 -24.12 -30.66
N SER A 308 -19.96 -23.44 -30.03
CA SER A 308 -19.83 -23.41 -28.57
C SER A 308 -20.95 -22.63 -27.91
N PHE A 309 -21.39 -21.52 -28.53
CA PHE A 309 -22.55 -20.76 -28.08
C PHE A 309 -23.81 -21.63 -28.09
N GLY A 310 -24.06 -22.36 -29.20
CA GLY A 310 -25.19 -23.29 -29.30
C GLY A 310 -25.13 -24.47 -28.33
N ALA A 311 -23.95 -24.77 -27.77
CA ALA A 311 -23.73 -25.79 -26.75
C ALA A 311 -23.79 -25.24 -25.30
N ASP A 312 -24.25 -24.00 -25.11
CA ASP A 312 -24.38 -23.35 -23.80
C ASP A 312 -23.03 -23.17 -23.07
N PHE A 313 -21.92 -23.09 -23.81
CA PHE A 313 -20.57 -22.92 -23.24
C PHE A 313 -20.39 -21.59 -22.52
N GLY A 314 -21.20 -20.58 -22.86
CA GLY A 314 -21.21 -19.28 -22.22
C GLY A 314 -21.93 -19.24 -20.88
N ARG A 315 -22.60 -20.33 -20.47
CA ARG A 315 -23.27 -20.39 -19.17
C ARG A 315 -22.25 -20.33 -18.04
N SER A 316 -22.46 -19.40 -17.14
CA SER A 316 -21.64 -19.25 -15.94
C SER A 316 -21.98 -20.29 -14.87
N LEU A 317 -21.02 -20.53 -13.98
CA LEU A 317 -21.28 -21.32 -12.77
C LEU A 317 -22.42 -20.71 -11.94
N PHE A 318 -22.45 -19.38 -11.86
CA PHE A 318 -23.50 -18.62 -11.18
C PHE A 318 -24.89 -18.94 -11.74
N ALA A 319 -25.09 -18.77 -13.05
CA ALA A 319 -26.36 -19.06 -13.71
C ALA A 319 -26.80 -20.53 -13.56
N ARG A 320 -25.83 -21.47 -13.62
CA ARG A 320 -26.10 -22.89 -13.42
C ARG A 320 -26.58 -23.18 -11.98
N LEU A 321 -25.92 -22.62 -10.97
CA LEU A 321 -26.31 -22.81 -9.56
C LEU A 321 -27.69 -22.20 -9.28
N THR A 322 -27.98 -21.01 -9.81
CA THR A 322 -29.33 -20.41 -9.75
C THR A 322 -30.38 -21.33 -10.34
N THR A 323 -30.13 -21.90 -11.52
CA THR A 323 -31.06 -22.83 -12.20
C THR A 323 -31.28 -24.11 -11.39
N LEU A 324 -30.28 -24.55 -10.63
CA LEU A 324 -30.37 -25.71 -9.74
C LEU A 324 -31.10 -25.41 -8.42
N GLY A 325 -31.56 -24.17 -8.20
CA GLY A 325 -32.28 -23.78 -6.99
C GLY A 325 -31.38 -23.54 -5.79
N HIS A 326 -30.10 -23.23 -6.00
CA HIS A 326 -29.26 -22.73 -4.89
C HIS A 326 -29.86 -21.43 -4.36
N PRO A 327 -29.80 -21.20 -3.03
CA PRO A 327 -30.32 -19.98 -2.44
C PRO A 327 -29.48 -18.79 -2.89
N ASN A 328 -30.16 -17.79 -3.45
CA ASN A 328 -29.54 -16.54 -3.89
C ASN A 328 -29.97 -15.41 -2.96
N HIS A 329 -29.02 -14.54 -2.61
CA HIS A 329 -29.30 -13.33 -1.86
C HIS A 329 -29.48 -12.18 -2.84
N PHE A 330 -30.74 -11.78 -3.07
CA PHE A 330 -31.07 -10.68 -3.96
C PHE A 330 -30.85 -9.32 -3.27
N LEU A 331 -30.12 -8.42 -3.93
CA LEU A 331 -29.91 -7.05 -3.46
C LEU A 331 -30.99 -6.13 -4.06
N ASN A 332 -31.96 -5.74 -3.24
CA ASN A 332 -33.18 -5.11 -3.70
C ASN A 332 -33.19 -3.57 -3.56
N ILE A 333 -32.04 -2.92 -3.38
CA ILE A 333 -31.95 -1.45 -3.30
C ILE A 333 -30.95 -0.96 -4.35
N GLN A 334 -31.39 -0.08 -5.25
CA GLN A 334 -30.52 0.54 -6.26
C GLN A 334 -30.10 1.96 -5.84
N TYR A 335 -28.81 2.27 -6.06
CA TYR A 335 -28.19 3.53 -5.64
C TYR A 335 -27.72 4.41 -6.81
N ARG A 336 -27.97 4.01 -8.06
CA ARG A 336 -27.33 4.61 -9.24
C ARG A 336 -28.26 5.52 -10.04
N MET A 337 -29.46 5.06 -10.34
CA MET A 337 -30.33 5.67 -11.34
C MET A 337 -31.44 6.46 -10.67
N HIS A 338 -31.82 7.61 -11.24
CA HIS A 338 -33.03 8.31 -10.83
C HIS A 338 -34.26 7.39 -11.02
N PRO A 339 -35.28 7.41 -10.14
CA PRO A 339 -36.44 6.51 -10.20
C PRO A 339 -37.16 6.46 -11.56
N LYS A 340 -37.17 7.58 -12.30
CA LYS A 340 -37.72 7.65 -13.67
C LYS A 340 -36.94 6.86 -14.71
N ILE A 341 -35.64 6.62 -14.47
CA ILE A 341 -34.76 5.81 -15.33
C ILE A 341 -34.84 4.35 -14.91
N SER A 342 -34.77 4.06 -13.60
CA SER A 342 -34.80 2.68 -13.07
C SER A 342 -36.16 1.98 -13.28
N SER A 343 -37.25 2.74 -13.43
CA SER A 343 -38.59 2.15 -13.64
C SER A 343 -38.67 1.20 -14.85
N PHE A 344 -37.99 1.52 -15.95
CA PHE A 344 -37.96 0.67 -17.14
C PHE A 344 -37.18 -0.65 -16.94
N PRO A 345 -35.89 -0.65 -16.55
CA PRO A 345 -35.16 -1.90 -16.33
C PRO A 345 -35.80 -2.75 -15.22
N ASN A 346 -36.29 -2.15 -14.14
CA ASN A 346 -36.96 -2.89 -13.05
C ASN A 346 -38.20 -3.62 -13.58
N SER A 347 -39.11 -2.94 -14.28
CA SER A 347 -40.33 -3.57 -14.80
C SER A 347 -40.10 -4.55 -15.96
N THR A 348 -38.98 -4.42 -16.68
CA THR A 348 -38.69 -5.25 -17.87
C THR A 348 -37.90 -6.50 -17.53
N PHE A 349 -36.84 -6.37 -16.72
CA PHE A 349 -35.90 -7.45 -16.44
C PHE A 349 -36.15 -8.08 -15.06
N TYR A 350 -36.66 -7.31 -14.09
CA TYR A 350 -36.89 -7.75 -12.71
C TYR A 350 -38.38 -7.65 -12.31
N PRO A 351 -39.33 -8.15 -13.11
CA PRO A 351 -40.76 -7.90 -12.91
C PRO A 351 -41.33 -8.52 -11.63
N ASN A 352 -40.62 -9.49 -11.04
CA ASN A 352 -41.01 -10.18 -9.82
C ASN A 352 -40.17 -9.74 -8.61
N ASP A 353 -39.24 -8.80 -8.80
CA ASP A 353 -38.33 -8.37 -7.75
C ASP A 353 -38.66 -6.94 -7.32
N ASP A 354 -38.87 -6.76 -6.02
CA ASP A 354 -39.17 -5.46 -5.43
C ASP A 354 -37.89 -4.63 -5.25
N ILE A 355 -37.36 -4.08 -6.36
CA ILE A 355 -36.19 -3.19 -6.35
C ILE A 355 -36.60 -1.77 -5.93
N GLU A 356 -36.17 -1.38 -4.74
CA GLU A 356 -36.35 -0.05 -4.15
C GLU A 356 -35.27 0.94 -4.62
N ASN A 357 -35.60 2.24 -4.57
CA ASN A 357 -34.66 3.32 -4.91
C ASN A 357 -34.11 3.94 -3.62
N ALA A 358 -32.78 4.04 -3.49
CA ALA A 358 -32.15 4.69 -2.34
C ALA A 358 -32.49 6.19 -2.29
N PRO A 359 -32.53 6.82 -1.09
CA PRO A 359 -32.90 8.24 -0.93
C PRO A 359 -32.10 9.21 -1.80
N ASP A 360 -30.81 8.94 -2.01
CA ASP A 360 -29.91 9.82 -2.77
C ASP A 360 -30.26 9.89 -4.26
N THR A 361 -31.00 8.90 -4.78
CA THR A 361 -31.37 8.81 -6.20
C THR A 361 -32.47 9.79 -6.62
N TYR A 362 -33.15 10.42 -5.65
CA TYR A 362 -34.26 11.36 -5.90
C TYR A 362 -33.79 12.80 -6.15
N THR A 363 -32.49 13.09 -6.04
CA THR A 363 -31.96 14.45 -6.23
C THR A 363 -31.75 14.78 -7.71
N GLU A 364 -32.29 15.93 -8.19
CA GLU A 364 -32.17 16.36 -9.60
C GLU A 364 -30.72 16.66 -10.03
N ASN A 365 -29.82 16.85 -9.06
CA ASN A 365 -28.36 17.00 -9.26
C ASN A 365 -27.60 15.67 -9.29
N ALA A 366 -28.28 14.52 -9.28
CA ALA A 366 -27.69 13.22 -9.63
C ALA A 366 -27.39 13.14 -11.14
N THR A 367 -26.89 14.23 -11.72
CA THR A 367 -26.36 14.34 -13.07
C THR A 367 -25.17 13.38 -13.16
N VAL A 368 -25.47 12.15 -13.55
CA VAL A 368 -24.57 11.15 -14.11
C VAL A 368 -23.11 11.29 -13.66
N ARG A 369 -22.82 10.98 -12.39
CA ARG A 369 -21.42 10.81 -11.94
C ARG A 369 -20.66 9.77 -12.79
N CYS A 370 -21.36 8.90 -13.52
CA CYS A 370 -20.77 7.93 -14.45
C CYS A 370 -20.30 8.50 -15.81
N ILE A 371 -20.78 9.67 -16.27
CA ILE A 371 -20.41 10.19 -17.62
C ILE A 371 -19.19 11.12 -17.56
N LYS A 372 -18.88 11.73 -16.42
CA LYS A 372 -17.69 12.60 -16.30
C LYS A 372 -16.34 11.86 -16.35
N LEU A 373 -16.31 10.53 -16.26
CA LEU A 373 -15.05 9.74 -16.29
C LEU A 373 -14.58 9.35 -17.71
N GLN A 374 -15.25 9.77 -18.78
CA GLN A 374 -14.86 9.39 -20.16
C GLN A 374 -14.67 10.55 -21.15
N LEU A 375 -14.73 11.82 -20.73
CA LEU A 375 -14.66 12.97 -21.66
C LEU A 375 -13.65 14.06 -21.29
N GLU A 376 -12.60 13.75 -20.52
CA GLU A 376 -11.42 14.61 -20.43
C GLU A 376 -10.22 13.87 -21.01
N SER A 377 -10.07 14.02 -22.33
CA SER A 377 -8.89 13.69 -23.14
C SER A 377 -7.95 14.89 -23.23
#